data_AF-A0A2H3EJS7-F1
#
_entry.id   AF-A0A2H3EJS7-F1
#
_cell.length_a   1.000
_cell.length_b   1.000
_cell.length_c   1.000
_cell.angle_alpha   90.00
_cell.angle_beta   90.00
_cell.angle_gamma   90.00
#
_symmetry.space_group_name_H-M   'P 1'
#
loop_
_entity.id
_entity.type
_entity.pdbx_description
1 polymer ?
#
loop_
_entity_poly.entity_id
_entity_poly.type
_entity_poly.pdbx_seq_one_letter_code
_entity_poly.pdbx_strand_id
1 'polypeptide(L)'
;MGRHTRPPSSPSQKLPVVDLQDTFTKLLESLRPIVWSKEEYNAAVRKVDEFGKPGGIEEVLEARLKERYDETEHWLEEWWDDGGYLGYRDLVIVYVSSYCKPHPYSRSSSAACDVGIARGATIFRQQLKCGKAAAEGTKGSPFCMDTHRWMFDCCRVPDPDGLDWSVTYAKPGDTGNSGHIVVFRNNRPWKVELTDSGRIACLV
;
A
#
# COMPACT_ATOMS: atom_id res chain seq x y z
N MET A 1 -13.16 1.94 16.62
CA MET A 1 -12.25 1.55 15.52
C MET A 1 -11.82 0.11 15.79
N GLY A 2 -12.33 -0.84 15.02
CA GLY A 2 -12.12 -2.27 15.26
C GLY A 2 -10.72 -2.68 14.84
N ARG A 3 -9.95 -3.27 15.76
CA ARG A 3 -8.73 -4.00 15.40
C ARG A 3 -9.16 -5.21 14.57
N HIS A 4 -8.84 -5.21 13.28
CA HIS A 4 -9.16 -6.32 12.40
C HIS A 4 -8.38 -7.56 12.82
N THR A 5 -9.06 -8.71 12.82
CA THR A 5 -8.43 -10.01 12.99
C THR A 5 -7.59 -10.31 11.76
N ARG A 6 -6.27 -10.18 11.90
CA ARG A 6 -5.26 -10.58 10.91
C ARG A 6 -5.49 -12.06 10.53
N PRO A 7 -5.56 -12.44 9.25
CA PRO A 7 -5.29 -13.84 8.91
C PRO A 7 -3.89 -14.19 9.42
N PRO A 8 -3.61 -15.43 9.84
CA PRO A 8 -2.31 -15.80 10.39
C PRO A 8 -1.23 -15.64 9.31
N SER A 9 -0.56 -14.49 9.30
CA SER A 9 0.65 -14.28 8.52
C SER A 9 1.81 -14.85 9.32
N SER A 10 2.66 -15.64 8.66
CA SER A 10 3.99 -15.99 9.17
C SER A 10 4.67 -14.72 9.71
N PRO A 11 5.46 -14.79 10.80
CA PRO A 11 6.10 -13.61 11.37
C PRO A 11 7.00 -12.96 10.31
N SER A 12 6.53 -11.85 9.73
CA SER A 12 7.33 -11.02 8.85
C SER A 12 8.35 -10.28 9.70
N GLN A 13 9.63 -10.33 9.31
CA GLN A 13 10.66 -9.55 9.98
C GLN A 13 10.30 -8.06 9.95
N LYS A 14 10.44 -7.36 11.09
CA LYS A 14 10.28 -5.90 11.13
C LYS A 14 11.23 -5.25 10.13
N LEU A 15 10.77 -4.22 9.43
CA LEU A 15 11.62 -3.43 8.53
C LEU A 15 12.79 -2.86 9.33
N PRO A 16 14.06 -3.23 9.04
CA PRO A 16 15.18 -2.80 9.87
C PRO A 16 15.43 -1.30 9.74
N VAL A 17 15.93 -0.70 10.82
CA VAL A 17 16.62 0.60 10.75
C VAL A 17 18.05 0.31 10.27
N VAL A 18 18.43 0.94 9.16
CA VAL A 18 19.77 0.77 8.58
C VAL A 18 20.75 1.73 9.25
N ASP A 19 22.03 1.36 9.25
CA ASP A 19 23.07 2.24 9.75
C ASP A 19 23.12 3.54 8.95
N LEU A 20 23.22 4.66 9.67
CA LEU A 20 23.15 5.97 9.03
C LEU A 20 24.43 6.34 8.29
N GLN A 21 25.59 5.84 8.69
CA GLN A 21 26.85 6.04 7.97
C GLN A 21 26.84 5.31 6.62
N ASP A 22 26.28 4.11 6.58
CA ASP A 22 26.01 3.40 5.33
C ASP A 22 25.04 4.19 4.44
N THR A 23 24.05 4.84 5.05
CA THR A 23 23.07 5.69 4.35
C THR A 23 23.72 6.95 3.77
N PHE A 24 24.61 7.61 4.52
CA PHE A 24 25.38 8.76 4.04
C PHE A 24 26.27 8.41 2.86
N THR A 25 26.96 7.28 2.93
CA THR A 25 27.81 6.79 1.84
C THR A 25 26.98 6.59 0.56
N LYS A 26 25.87 5.86 0.67
CA LYS A 26 24.95 5.62 -0.46
C LYS A 26 24.34 6.91 -1.00
N LEU A 27 23.94 7.83 -0.11
CA LEU A 27 23.42 9.14 -0.50
C LEU A 27 24.44 9.89 -1.36
N LEU A 28 25.66 10.08 -0.86
CA LEU A 28 26.71 10.78 -1.61
C LEU A 28 27.05 10.08 -2.93
N GLU A 29 27.11 8.75 -2.98
CA GLU A 29 27.30 8.00 -4.22
C GLU A 29 26.16 8.26 -5.23
N SER A 30 24.91 8.20 -4.79
CA SER A 30 23.72 8.45 -5.62
C SER A 30 23.62 9.89 -6.12
N LEU A 31 24.24 10.86 -5.44
CA LEU A 31 24.27 12.25 -5.88
C LEU A 31 25.24 12.47 -7.05
N ARG A 32 26.32 11.68 -7.15
CA ARG A 32 27.37 11.85 -8.18
C ARG A 32 26.84 11.96 -9.62
N PRO A 33 25.89 11.15 -10.10
CA PRO A 33 25.39 11.25 -11.46
C PRO A 33 24.39 12.40 -11.71
N ILE A 34 23.86 13.05 -10.65
CA ILE A 34 22.79 14.05 -10.79
C ILE A 34 23.23 15.49 -10.46
N VAL A 35 24.33 15.67 -9.75
CA VAL A 35 24.88 17.00 -9.43
C VAL A 35 25.37 17.72 -10.69
N TRP A 36 25.10 19.02 -10.79
CA TRP A 36 25.50 19.84 -11.94
C TRP A 36 26.97 20.28 -11.89
N SER A 37 27.56 20.36 -10.69
CA SER A 37 28.92 20.88 -10.50
C SER A 37 29.66 20.23 -9.34
N LYS A 38 30.99 20.37 -9.34
CA LYS A 38 31.84 19.91 -8.24
C LYS A 38 31.56 20.70 -6.96
N GLU A 39 31.25 21.98 -7.09
CA GLU A 39 30.96 22.89 -5.99
C GLU A 39 29.67 22.47 -5.28
N GLU A 40 28.64 22.08 -6.03
CA GLU A 40 27.38 21.54 -5.51
C GLU A 40 27.60 20.22 -4.77
N TYR A 41 28.34 19.28 -5.37
CA TYR A 41 28.70 18.03 -4.70
C TYR A 41 29.45 18.28 -3.38
N ASN A 42 30.45 19.16 -3.39
CA ASN A 42 31.21 19.52 -2.20
C ASN A 42 30.32 20.18 -1.14
N ALA A 43 29.28 20.93 -1.53
CA ALA A 43 28.31 21.48 -0.59
C ALA A 43 27.44 20.39 0.05
N ALA A 44 27.03 19.38 -0.70
CA ALA A 44 26.31 18.22 -0.16
C ALA A 44 27.18 17.43 0.82
N VAL A 45 28.44 17.15 0.48
CA VAL A 45 29.42 16.50 1.38
C VAL A 45 29.53 17.25 2.70
N ARG A 46 29.76 18.57 2.66
CA ARG A 46 29.86 19.38 3.90
C ARG A 46 28.61 19.30 4.77
N LYS A 47 27.42 19.25 4.18
CA LYS A 47 26.16 19.14 4.92
C LYS A 47 25.99 17.77 5.57
N VAL A 48 26.34 16.70 4.85
CA VAL A 48 26.32 15.33 5.38
C VAL A 48 27.32 15.20 6.52
N ASP A 49 28.55 15.70 6.34
CA ASP A 49 29.58 15.71 7.37
C ASP A 49 29.12 16.50 8.60
N GLU A 50 28.52 17.68 8.41
CA GLU A 50 28.02 18.51 9.51
C GLU A 50 26.87 17.85 10.27
N PHE A 51 25.95 17.20 9.55
CA PHE A 51 24.84 16.48 10.16
C PHE A 51 25.32 15.29 11.00
N GLY A 52 26.28 14.50 10.47
CA GLY A 52 26.86 13.33 11.13
C GLY A 52 28.05 13.60 12.07
N LYS A 53 28.27 14.84 12.51
CA LYS A 53 29.33 15.16 13.47
C LYS A 53 29.05 14.49 14.83
N PRO A 54 30.08 14.00 15.54
CA PRO A 54 29.93 13.54 16.91
C PRO A 54 29.30 14.61 17.82
N GLY A 55 28.32 14.22 18.62
CA GLY A 55 27.51 15.14 19.44
C GLY A 55 26.55 16.04 18.63
N GLY A 56 26.33 15.72 17.36
CA GLY A 56 25.41 16.41 16.47
C GLY A 56 23.94 16.04 16.70
N ILE A 57 23.06 16.68 15.92
CA ILE A 57 21.61 16.40 15.97
C ILE A 57 21.26 15.00 15.47
N GLU A 58 22.11 14.43 14.62
CA GLU A 58 21.94 13.10 14.05
C GLU A 58 21.80 12.02 15.14
N GLU A 59 22.70 12.01 16.14
CA GLU A 59 22.66 11.04 17.24
C GLU A 59 21.31 11.06 17.98
N VAL A 60 20.73 12.26 18.14
CA VAL A 60 19.40 12.45 18.77
C VAL A 60 18.29 11.89 17.88
N LEU A 61 18.36 12.12 16.57
CA LEU A 61 17.35 11.65 15.62
C LEU A 61 17.40 10.13 15.44
N GLU A 62 18.61 9.55 15.35
CA GLU A 62 18.85 8.12 15.28
C GLU A 62 18.35 7.39 16.54
N ALA A 63 18.58 7.97 17.73
CA ALA A 63 18.04 7.43 18.98
C ALA A 63 16.50 7.41 18.98
N ARG A 64 15.85 8.50 18.55
CA ARG A 64 14.38 8.57 18.43
C ARG A 64 13.83 7.60 17.39
N LEU A 65 14.55 7.38 16.29
CA LEU A 65 14.16 6.42 15.27
C LEU A 65 14.22 4.98 15.80
N LYS A 66 15.26 4.64 16.57
CA LYS A 66 15.39 3.34 17.26
C LYS A 66 14.31 3.13 18.31
N GLU A 67 14.01 4.15 19.11
CA GLU A 67 12.90 4.12 20.07
C GLU A 67 11.57 3.83 19.35
N ARG A 68 11.28 4.54 18.26
CA ARG A 68 10.09 4.26 17.43
C ARG A 68 10.11 2.83 16.86
N TYR A 69 11.25 2.33 16.41
CA TYR A 69 11.39 0.95 15.91
C TYR A 69 11.00 -0.09 16.97
N ASP A 70 11.38 0.15 18.23
CA ASP A 70 11.05 -0.73 19.35
C ASP A 70 9.57 -0.65 19.71
N GLU A 71 8.98 0.55 19.70
CA GLU A 71 7.59 0.81 20.08
C GLU A 71 6.55 0.42 19.01
N THR A 72 6.95 0.26 17.75
CA THR A 72 6.02 0.02 16.63
C THR A 72 6.26 -1.32 15.93
N GLU A 73 5.20 -1.92 15.36
CA GLU A 73 5.35 -3.12 14.52
C GLU A 73 5.96 -2.77 13.15
N HIS A 74 5.55 -1.64 12.58
CA HIS A 74 5.98 -1.13 11.28
C HIS A 74 6.33 0.36 11.39
N TRP A 75 7.57 0.67 11.78
CA TRP A 75 7.98 2.05 12.12
C TRP A 75 7.80 3.08 10.99
N LEU A 76 7.87 2.63 9.73
CA LEU A 76 7.78 3.47 8.55
C LEU A 76 6.36 3.56 7.97
N GLU A 77 5.46 2.62 8.27
CA GLU A 77 4.16 2.48 7.58
C GLU A 77 3.34 3.77 7.63
N GLU A 78 3.08 4.29 8.83
CA GLU A 78 2.32 5.53 9.04
C GLU A 78 2.96 6.74 8.34
N TRP A 79 4.27 6.93 8.48
CA TRP A 79 4.97 8.05 7.85
C TRP A 79 4.99 7.97 6.33
N TRP A 80 5.09 6.75 5.79
CA TRP A 80 5.06 6.51 4.36
C TRP A 80 3.67 6.76 3.77
N ASP A 81 2.62 6.28 4.45
CA ASP A 81 1.23 6.50 4.03
C ASP A 81 0.88 7.99 4.05
N ASP A 82 1.22 8.68 5.15
CA ASP A 82 0.95 10.11 5.33
C ASP A 82 1.73 10.97 4.33
N GLY A 83 3.05 10.81 4.27
CA GLY A 83 3.90 11.65 3.43
C GLY A 83 3.83 11.31 1.94
N GLY A 84 3.70 10.03 1.61
CA GLY A 84 3.73 9.54 0.23
C GLY A 84 2.40 9.60 -0.49
N TYR A 85 1.27 9.52 0.23
CA TYR A 85 -0.04 9.36 -0.39
C TYR A 85 -1.13 10.23 0.22
N LEU A 86 -1.36 10.12 1.52
CA LEU A 86 -2.51 10.71 2.19
C LEU A 86 -2.38 12.22 2.31
N GLY A 87 -1.17 12.76 2.43
CA GLY A 87 -0.87 14.19 2.36
C GLY A 87 -0.70 14.73 0.95
N TYR A 88 -0.62 13.88 -0.07
CA TYR A 88 -0.44 14.32 -1.46
C TYR A 88 -1.74 14.95 -1.99
N ARG A 89 -1.64 16.21 -2.47
CA ARG A 89 -2.81 17.05 -2.82
C ARG A 89 -3.08 17.17 -4.32
N ASP A 90 -2.17 16.69 -5.20
CA ASP A 90 -2.45 16.69 -6.63
C ASP A 90 -3.43 15.56 -7.01
N LEU A 91 -3.92 15.61 -8.24
CA LEU A 91 -4.91 14.66 -8.77
C LEU A 91 -4.42 13.21 -8.66
N VAL A 92 -5.04 12.46 -7.74
CA VAL A 92 -4.75 11.04 -7.53
C VAL A 92 -4.96 10.21 -8.81
N ILE A 93 -5.86 10.62 -9.70
CA ILE A 93 -6.16 9.90 -10.95
C ILE A 93 -4.97 9.88 -11.90
N VAL A 94 -4.16 10.95 -11.91
CA VAL A 94 -3.07 11.13 -12.88
C VAL A 94 -1.72 10.80 -12.25
N TYR A 95 -1.48 11.28 -11.03
CA TYR A 95 -0.15 11.29 -10.44
C TYR A 95 0.12 10.13 -9.48
N VAL A 96 -0.92 9.44 -8.99
CA VAL A 96 -0.79 8.42 -7.93
C VAL A 96 -1.36 7.07 -8.34
N SER A 97 -2.56 7.06 -8.93
CA SER A 97 -3.29 5.84 -9.25
C SER A 97 -2.68 5.17 -10.48
N SER A 98 -2.11 3.99 -10.28
CA SER A 98 -1.65 3.16 -11.38
C SER A 98 -2.82 2.42 -12.02
N TYR A 99 -2.88 2.40 -13.35
CA TYR A 99 -3.88 1.66 -14.12
C TYR A 99 -3.22 0.55 -14.93
N CYS A 100 -3.84 -0.65 -14.92
CA CYS A 100 -3.44 -1.75 -15.78
C CYS A 100 -4.31 -1.76 -17.03
N LYS A 101 -3.67 -1.87 -18.21
CA LYS A 101 -4.42 -2.13 -19.45
C LYS A 101 -4.95 -3.57 -19.43
N PRO A 102 -6.23 -3.82 -19.75
CA PRO A 102 -6.73 -5.18 -19.88
C PRO A 102 -5.96 -5.92 -20.99
N HIS A 103 -5.76 -7.22 -20.79
CA HIS A 103 -4.98 -8.06 -21.70
C HIS A 103 -5.56 -7.98 -23.14
N PRO A 104 -4.74 -7.91 -24.21
CA PRO A 104 -5.21 -7.78 -25.59
C PRO A 104 -6.18 -8.86 -26.12
N TYR A 105 -6.39 -9.97 -25.41
CA TYR A 105 -7.42 -10.97 -25.74
C TYR A 105 -8.81 -10.63 -25.18
N SER A 106 -8.92 -9.60 -24.33
CA SER A 106 -10.17 -9.01 -23.83
C SER A 106 -10.88 -8.13 -24.88
N ARG A 107 -10.85 -8.52 -26.16
CA ARG A 107 -11.35 -7.72 -27.28
C ARG A 107 -12.87 -7.67 -27.42
N SER A 108 -13.61 -8.44 -26.61
CA SER A 108 -15.07 -8.28 -26.52
C SER A 108 -15.40 -7.43 -25.29
N SER A 109 -15.87 -6.21 -25.50
CA SER A 109 -16.54 -5.39 -24.48
C SER A 109 -17.98 -5.88 -24.26
N SER A 110 -18.13 -7.18 -23.96
CA SER A 110 -19.43 -7.78 -23.69
C SER A 110 -19.71 -7.73 -22.19
N ALA A 111 -20.98 -7.57 -21.83
CA ALA A 111 -21.42 -7.66 -20.43
C ALA A 111 -20.96 -8.98 -19.77
N ALA A 112 -20.82 -10.05 -20.55
CA ALA A 112 -20.27 -11.33 -20.10
C ALA A 112 -18.81 -11.24 -19.62
N CYS A 113 -17.98 -10.40 -20.26
CA CYS A 113 -16.59 -10.18 -19.84
C CYS A 113 -16.54 -9.42 -18.50
N ASP A 114 -17.34 -8.34 -18.37
CA ASP A 114 -17.43 -7.54 -17.14
C ASP A 114 -17.91 -8.40 -15.95
N VAL A 115 -18.91 -9.23 -16.19
CA VAL A 115 -19.41 -10.22 -15.23
C VAL A 115 -18.32 -11.23 -14.84
N GLY A 116 -17.54 -11.72 -15.81
CA GLY A 116 -16.42 -12.62 -15.57
C GLY A 116 -15.36 -12.00 -14.64
N ILE A 117 -15.03 -10.73 -14.85
CA ILE A 117 -14.09 -9.97 -14.01
C ILE A 117 -14.66 -9.80 -12.60
N ALA A 118 -15.91 -9.35 -12.47
CA ALA A 118 -16.57 -9.17 -11.18
C ALA A 118 -16.61 -10.48 -10.37
N ARG A 119 -16.96 -11.59 -11.05
CA ARG A 119 -16.97 -12.92 -10.43
C ARG A 119 -15.58 -13.38 -10.02
N GLY A 120 -14.58 -13.20 -10.88
CA GLY A 120 -13.18 -13.54 -10.57
C GLY A 120 -12.65 -12.77 -9.37
N ALA A 121 -12.87 -11.47 -9.32
CA ALA A 121 -12.50 -10.62 -8.18
C ALA A 121 -13.21 -11.07 -6.89
N THR A 122 -14.48 -11.45 -6.97
CA THR A 122 -15.25 -11.95 -5.81
C THR A 122 -14.69 -13.28 -5.28
N ILE A 123 -14.34 -14.21 -6.16
CA ILE A 123 -13.70 -15.48 -5.79
C ILE A 123 -12.36 -15.22 -5.11
N PHE A 124 -11.55 -14.30 -5.66
CA PHE A 124 -10.26 -13.95 -5.08
C PHE A 124 -10.41 -13.29 -3.70
N ARG A 125 -11.36 -12.35 -3.55
CA ARG A 125 -11.72 -11.76 -2.24
C ARG A 125 -12.10 -12.84 -1.22
N GLN A 126 -12.88 -13.85 -1.62
CA GLN A 126 -13.24 -14.97 -0.76
C GLN A 126 -12.00 -15.80 -0.35
N GLN A 127 -11.09 -16.08 -1.28
CA GLN A 127 -9.84 -16.80 -1.00
C GLN A 127 -8.97 -16.05 0.02
N LEU A 128 -8.81 -14.72 -0.13
CA LEU A 128 -8.08 -13.89 0.83
C LEU A 128 -8.72 -13.94 2.21
N LYS A 129 -10.04 -13.69 2.30
CA LYS A 129 -10.77 -13.69 3.57
C LYS A 129 -10.77 -15.03 4.29
N CYS A 130 -10.79 -16.13 3.54
CA CYS A 130 -10.71 -17.48 4.09
C CYS A 130 -9.28 -17.95 4.39
N GLY A 131 -8.24 -17.15 4.13
CA GLY A 131 -6.84 -17.57 4.27
C GLY A 131 -6.43 -18.70 3.30
N LYS A 132 -7.10 -18.79 2.14
CA LYS A 132 -6.87 -19.81 1.10
C LYS A 132 -6.04 -19.31 -0.08
N ALA A 133 -5.81 -18.00 -0.17
CA ALA A 133 -4.92 -17.44 -1.17
C ALA A 133 -3.48 -17.92 -0.89
N ALA A 134 -2.78 -18.35 -1.95
CA ALA A 134 -1.38 -18.71 -1.83
C ALA A 134 -0.55 -17.47 -1.47
N ALA A 135 0.44 -17.64 -0.59
CA ALA A 135 1.38 -16.57 -0.30
C ALA A 135 2.21 -16.26 -1.55
N GLU A 136 2.32 -14.99 -1.88
CA GLU A 136 3.25 -14.50 -2.89
C GLU A 136 4.68 -14.53 -2.33
N GLY A 137 5.68 -14.53 -3.20
CA GLY A 137 7.07 -14.55 -2.75
C GLY A 137 8.07 -14.89 -3.84
N THR A 138 9.35 -14.85 -3.48
CA THR A 138 10.43 -15.39 -4.30
C THR A 138 10.67 -16.87 -3.98
N LYS A 139 11.59 -17.52 -4.70
CA LYS A 139 11.96 -18.92 -4.47
C LYS A 139 12.61 -19.06 -3.08
N GLY A 140 11.79 -19.34 -2.06
CA GLY A 140 12.22 -19.61 -0.68
C GLY A 140 11.81 -18.56 0.36
N SER A 141 11.11 -17.48 0.00
CA SER A 141 10.69 -16.46 0.97
C SER A 141 9.33 -15.87 0.62
N PRO A 142 8.29 -16.04 1.47
CA PRO A 142 7.00 -15.41 1.25
C PRO A 142 7.09 -13.91 1.50
N PHE A 143 6.35 -13.14 0.72
CA PHE A 143 6.11 -11.73 0.98
C PHE A 143 5.04 -11.55 2.06
N CYS A 144 5.07 -10.38 2.69
CA CYS A 144 3.97 -9.94 3.54
C CYS A 144 2.71 -9.76 2.69
N MET A 145 1.62 -10.44 3.06
CA MET A 145 0.36 -10.38 2.33
C MET A 145 -0.56 -9.25 2.83
N ASP A 146 -0.09 -8.42 3.76
CA ASP A 146 -0.91 -7.44 4.48
C ASP A 146 -1.53 -6.37 3.56
N THR A 147 -0.86 -6.03 2.45
CA THR A 147 -1.40 -5.12 1.41
C THR A 147 -2.79 -5.53 0.91
N HIS A 148 -3.11 -6.83 0.90
CA HIS A 148 -4.41 -7.33 0.47
C HIS A 148 -5.57 -6.88 1.37
N ARG A 149 -5.29 -6.43 2.61
CA ARG A 149 -6.31 -5.84 3.49
C ARG A 149 -6.93 -4.56 2.91
N TRP A 150 -6.20 -3.90 2.01
CA TRP A 150 -6.60 -2.67 1.31
C TRP A 150 -6.99 -2.91 -0.15
N MET A 151 -7.26 -4.16 -0.55
CA MET A 151 -7.70 -4.46 -1.92
C MET A 151 -9.22 -4.44 -2.06
N PHE A 152 -9.95 -4.86 -1.03
CA PHE A 152 -11.41 -4.96 -1.04
C PHE A 152 -12.01 -4.29 0.19
N ASP A 153 -13.27 -3.88 0.06
CA ASP A 153 -14.06 -3.28 1.13
C ASP A 153 -13.43 -2.01 1.73
N CYS A 154 -12.57 -1.30 0.99
CA CYS A 154 -11.92 -0.09 1.48
C CYS A 154 -12.07 1.07 0.51
N CYS A 155 -11.90 2.29 1.02
CA CYS A 155 -11.97 3.51 0.24
C CYS A 155 -11.07 4.58 0.89
N ARG A 156 -10.49 5.46 0.06
CA ARG A 156 -9.87 6.69 0.55
C ARG A 156 -10.94 7.76 0.70
N VAL A 157 -10.91 8.48 1.82
CA VAL A 157 -11.83 9.58 2.11
C VAL A 157 -11.02 10.88 2.15
N PRO A 158 -11.45 11.93 1.44
CA PRO A 158 -10.73 13.19 1.40
C PRO A 158 -10.90 13.98 2.70
N ASP A 159 -9.82 14.62 3.15
CA ASP A 159 -9.85 15.64 4.20
C ASP A 159 -9.46 17.01 3.60
N PRO A 160 -10.33 18.03 3.70
CA PRO A 160 -10.04 19.36 3.16
C PRO A 160 -8.94 20.11 3.91
N ASP A 161 -8.77 19.83 5.20
CA ASP A 161 -7.92 20.62 6.11
C ASP A 161 -6.68 19.84 6.58
N GLY A 162 -6.56 18.57 6.19
CA GLY A 162 -5.49 17.69 6.65
C GLY A 162 -5.10 16.59 5.67
N LEU A 163 -4.84 15.42 6.23
CA LEU A 163 -4.50 14.23 5.48
C LEU A 163 -5.78 13.49 5.11
N ASP A 164 -5.86 13.01 3.88
CA ASP A 164 -6.89 12.03 3.55
C ASP A 164 -6.73 10.80 4.45
N TRP A 165 -7.74 9.95 4.54
CA TRP A 165 -7.62 8.71 5.30
C TRP A 165 -8.21 7.52 4.56
N SER A 166 -7.67 6.34 4.86
CA SER A 166 -8.20 5.08 4.36
C SER A 166 -9.24 4.52 5.34
N VAL A 167 -10.43 4.21 4.84
CA VAL A 167 -11.47 3.49 5.60
C VAL A 167 -11.62 2.09 5.06
N THR A 168 -11.82 1.11 5.96
CA THR A 168 -12.22 -0.24 5.60
C THR A 168 -13.56 -0.59 6.23
N TYR A 169 -14.37 -1.28 5.45
CA TYR A 169 -15.68 -1.83 5.76
C TYR A 169 -15.63 -3.36 5.83
N ALA A 170 -14.44 -3.95 5.78
CA ALA A 170 -14.24 -5.38 5.97
C ALA A 170 -14.71 -5.79 7.39
N LYS A 171 -15.64 -6.75 7.47
CA LYS A 171 -16.17 -7.21 8.76
C LYS A 171 -15.32 -8.36 9.31
N PRO A 172 -14.96 -8.35 10.60
CA PRO A 172 -14.34 -9.51 11.25
C PRO A 172 -15.21 -10.76 11.08
N GLY A 173 -14.59 -11.89 10.73
CA GLY A 173 -15.29 -13.16 10.50
C GLY A 173 -16.05 -13.27 9.17
N ASP A 174 -16.06 -12.24 8.33
CA ASP A 174 -16.63 -12.35 6.97
C ASP A 174 -15.78 -13.30 6.12
N THR A 175 -16.42 -14.32 5.55
CA THR A 175 -15.77 -15.31 4.69
C THR A 175 -15.72 -14.90 3.23
N GLY A 176 -16.20 -13.69 2.89
CA GLY A 176 -16.25 -13.18 1.52
C GLY A 176 -17.55 -13.52 0.78
N ASN A 177 -18.55 -14.03 1.49
CA ASN A 177 -19.89 -14.35 0.96
C ASN A 177 -20.90 -13.22 1.22
N SER A 178 -20.41 -12.02 1.47
CA SER A 178 -21.22 -10.83 1.74
C SER A 178 -20.67 -9.63 1.00
N GLY A 179 -21.52 -8.63 0.80
CA GLY A 179 -21.17 -7.36 0.17
C GLY A 179 -21.73 -7.21 -1.24
N HIS A 180 -21.39 -6.08 -1.83
CA HIS A 180 -21.87 -5.66 -3.14
C HIS A 180 -20.73 -4.99 -3.91
N ILE A 181 -20.90 -4.85 -5.22
CA ILE A 181 -20.11 -3.92 -6.03
C ILE A 181 -20.94 -2.70 -6.37
N VAL A 182 -20.24 -1.63 -6.73
CA VAL A 182 -20.82 -0.42 -7.32
C VAL A 182 -20.48 -0.40 -8.80
N VAL A 183 -21.50 -0.43 -9.65
CA VAL A 183 -21.35 -0.36 -11.11
C VAL A 183 -21.74 1.03 -11.57
N PHE A 184 -20.86 1.70 -12.31
CA PHE A 184 -21.17 2.99 -12.93
C PHE A 184 -21.55 2.77 -14.39
N ARG A 185 -22.76 3.22 -14.78
CA ARG A 185 -23.21 3.22 -16.18
C ARG A 185 -23.90 4.53 -16.49
N ASN A 186 -23.45 5.21 -17.55
CA ASN A 186 -23.98 6.53 -17.96
C ASN A 186 -24.02 7.54 -16.79
N ASN A 187 -22.92 7.62 -16.05
CA ASN A 187 -22.77 8.48 -14.86
C ASN A 187 -23.77 8.21 -13.72
N ARG A 188 -24.32 6.99 -13.66
CA ARG A 188 -25.22 6.57 -12.58
C ARG A 188 -24.61 5.38 -11.83
N PRO A 189 -24.52 5.45 -10.49
CA PRO A 189 -24.09 4.33 -9.67
C PRO A 189 -25.23 3.34 -9.47
N TRP A 190 -24.90 2.05 -9.49
CA TRP A 190 -25.80 0.94 -9.22
C TRP A 190 -25.17 0.03 -8.19
N LYS A 191 -25.94 -0.31 -7.15
CA LYS A 191 -25.54 -1.33 -6.18
C LYS A 191 -25.94 -2.70 -6.71
N VAL A 192 -24.97 -3.61 -6.84
CA VAL A 192 -25.21 -4.98 -7.30
C VAL A 192 -24.70 -5.96 -6.25
N GLU A 193 -25.60 -6.75 -5.69
CA GLU A 193 -25.25 -7.83 -4.78
C GLU A 193 -24.53 -8.94 -5.55
N LEU A 194 -23.40 -9.41 -5.00
CA LEU A 194 -22.56 -10.42 -5.63
C LEU A 194 -22.87 -11.85 -5.17
N THR A 195 -23.77 -11.98 -4.20
CA THR A 195 -24.12 -13.25 -3.60
C THR A 195 -25.62 -13.44 -3.56
N ASP A 196 -26.08 -14.64 -3.93
CA ASP A 196 -27.44 -15.09 -3.73
C ASP A 196 -27.40 -16.30 -2.77
N SER A 197 -28.21 -16.24 -1.71
CA SER A 197 -28.33 -17.32 -0.73
C SER A 197 -26.99 -17.81 -0.15
N GLY A 198 -26.05 -16.89 0.06
CA GLY A 198 -24.72 -17.17 0.62
C GLY A 198 -23.71 -17.79 -0.36
N ARG A 199 -24.05 -17.88 -1.65
CA ARG A 199 -23.15 -18.33 -2.73
C ARG A 199 -22.86 -17.18 -3.68
N ILE A 200 -21.67 -17.15 -4.26
CA ILE A 200 -21.34 -16.19 -5.32
C ILE A 200 -22.33 -16.39 -6.46
N ALA A 201 -23.08 -15.33 -6.76
CA ALA A 201 -24.15 -15.38 -7.75
C ALA A 201 -23.55 -15.71 -9.13
N CYS A 202 -24.25 -16.56 -9.89
CA CYS A 202 -24.08 -16.59 -11.33
C CYS A 202 -24.76 -15.34 -11.88
N LEU A 203 -24.01 -14.24 -11.96
CA LEU A 203 -24.45 -13.06 -12.69
C LEU A 203 -24.64 -13.49 -14.16
N VAL A 204 -25.84 -13.35 -14.70
CA VAL A 204 -26.18 -13.62 -16.10
C VAL A 204 -26.51 -12.30 -16.78
#